data_AF-A0A6B2LWG7-F1
#
_entry.id   AF-A0A6B2LWG7-F1
#
_cell.length_a   1.000
_cell.length_b   1.000
_cell.length_c   1.000
_cell.angle_alpha   90.00
_cell.angle_beta   90.00
_cell.angle_gamma   90.00
#
_symmetry.space_group_name_H-M   'P 1'
#
loop_
_entity.id
_entity.type
_entity.pdbx_description
1 polymer ?
#
loop_
_entity_poly.entity_id
_entity_poly.type
_entity_poly.pdbx_seq_one_letter_code
_entity_poly.pdbx_strand_id
1 'polypeptide(L)' 'MSLARAVYSNCDICLLDDPLSAVDEYVGNRLFSNVINGLLRKKAVLFVTNQPQYLSKCDRIIYV' A
#
# COMPACT_ATOMS: atom_id res chain seq x y z
N MET A 1 12.53 3.37 2.32
CA MET A 1 13.25 3.28 1.03
C MET A 1 12.54 2.35 0.03
N SER A 2 12.10 1.16 0.45
CA SER A 2 11.49 0.15 -0.43
C SER A 2 10.19 0.61 -1.11
N LEU A 3 9.26 1.24 -0.38
CA LEU A 3 8.03 1.78 -0.97
C LEU A 3 8.32 2.81 -2.08
N ALA A 4 9.26 3.73 -1.86
CA ALA A 4 9.67 4.68 -2.89
C ALA A 4 10.20 3.96 -4.14
N ARG A 5 11.07 2.96 -3.98
CA ARG A 5 11.56 2.15 -5.11
C ARG A 5 10.42 1.47 -5.87
N ALA A 6 9.43 0.93 -5.17
CA ALA A 6 8.26 0.31 -5.80
C ALA A 6 7.45 1.33 -6.61
N VAL A 7 7.26 2.55 -6.08
CA VAL A 7 6.55 3.64 -6.77
C VAL A 7 7.28 4.12 -8.02
N TYR A 8 8.60 4.30 -7.94
CA TYR A 8 9.42 4.74 -9.08
C TYR A 8 9.67 3.62 -10.10
N SER A 9 9.39 2.37 -9.75
CA SER A 9 9.49 1.28 -10.71
C SER A 9 8.37 1.39 -11.77
N ASN A 10 8.74 1.27 -13.04
CA ASN A 10 7.79 1.25 -14.14
C ASN A 10 7.15 -0.14 -14.29
N CYS A 11 6.49 -0.64 -13.24
CA CYS A 11 5.77 -1.91 -13.24
C CYS A 11 4.26 -1.72 -13.38
N ASP A 12 3.57 -2.72 -13.93
CA ASP A 12 2.09 -2.75 -13.98
C ASP A 12 1.48 -3.30 -12.68
N ILE A 13 2.24 -4.14 -11.97
CA ILE A 13 1.83 -4.81 -10.73
C ILE A 13 2.81 -4.45 -9.61
N CYS A 14 2.27 -4.00 -8.48
CA CYS A 14 3.01 -3.67 -7.27
C CYS A 14 2.66 -4.64 -6.15
N LEU A 15 3.65 -5.35 -5.62
CA LEU A 15 3.49 -6.23 -4.46
C LEU A 15 4.08 -5.53 -3.25
N LEU A 16 3.27 -5.31 -2.23
CA LEU A 16 3.64 -4.61 -1.01
C LEU A 16 3.42 -5.53 0.19
N ASP A 17 4.52 -6.01 0.77
CA ASP A 17 4.50 -6.88 1.95
C ASP A 17 4.71 -6.07 3.23
N ASP A 18 3.63 -5.89 3.98
CA ASP A 18 3.51 -5.09 5.21
C ASP A 18 4.27 -3.74 5.20
N PRO A 19 4.07 -2.89 4.17
CA PRO A 19 4.95 -1.75 3.88
C PRO A 19 4.84 -0.58 4.87
N LEU A 20 3.83 -0.58 5.74
CA LEU A 20 3.53 0.48 6.71
C LEU A 20 3.79 0.06 8.17
N SER A 21 4.24 -1.17 8.42
CA SER A 21 4.45 -1.74 9.76
C SER A 21 5.43 -0.96 10.63
N ALA A 22 6.48 -0.40 10.03
CA ALA A 22 7.52 0.36 10.73
C ALA A 22 7.21 1.87 10.85
N VAL A 23 6.00 2.28 10.49
CA VAL A 23 5.58 3.68 10.42
C VAL A 23 4.46 3.92 11.42
N ASP A 24 4.46 5.08 12.07
CA ASP A 24 3.35 5.48 12.94
C ASP A 24 2.04 5.66 12.16
N GLU A 25 0.92 5.60 12.85
CA GLU A 25 -0.40 5.64 12.24
C GLU A 25 -0.65 6.92 11.41
N TYR A 26 -0.17 8.08 11.88
CA TYR A 26 -0.38 9.35 11.19
C TYR A 26 0.34 9.38 9.85
N VAL A 27 1.62 9.00 9.85
CA VAL A 27 2.42 8.93 8.62
C VAL A 27 1.94 7.79 7.73
N GLY A 28 1.59 6.64 8.30
CA GLY A 28 1.04 5.48 7.59
C GLY A 28 -0.24 5.82 6.83
N ASN A 29 -1.15 6.56 7.46
CA ASN A 29 -2.38 7.04 6.81
C ASN A 29 -2.09 7.98 5.64
N ARG A 30 -1.14 8.91 5.79
CA ARG A 30 -0.72 9.79 4.68
C ARG A 30 -0.05 9.03 3.53
N LEU A 31 0.78 8.04 3.84
CA LEU A 31 1.42 7.18 2.83
C LEU A 31 0.37 6.34 2.09
N PHE A 32 -0.57 5.76 2.82
CA PHE A 32 -1.66 5.00 2.21
C PHE A 32 -2.49 5.87 1.27
N SER A 33 -2.94 7.06 1.71
CA SER A 33 -3.80 7.93 0.89
C SER A 33 -3.08 8.48 -0.32
N ASN A 34 -1.84 8.94 -0.16
CA ASN A 34 -1.14 9.70 -1.20
C ASN A 34 -0.35 8.79 -2.14
N VAL A 35 0.14 7.65 -1.65
CA VAL A 35 1.01 6.76 -2.41
C VAL A 35 0.24 5.54 -2.89
N ILE A 36 -0.30 4.74 -1.99
CA ILE A 36 -0.95 3.46 -2.33
C ILE A 36 -2.26 3.71 -3.08
N ASN A 37 -3.17 4.49 -2.49
CA ASN A 37 -4.44 4.87 -3.11
C ASN A 37 -4.36 6.13 -3.99
N GLY A 38 -3.16 6.71 -4.12
CA GLY A 38 -2.90 7.91 -4.92
C GLY A 38 -2.04 7.59 -6.13
N LEU A 39 -0.73 7.70 -5.98
CA LEU A 39 0.25 7.46 -7.06
C LEU A 39 0.10 6.08 -7.72
N LEU A 40 -0.20 5.04 -6.95
CA LEU A 40 -0.35 3.67 -7.45
C LEU A 40 -1.79 3.32 -7.87
N ARG A 41 -2.76 4.24 -7.77
CA ARG A 41 -4.19 3.97 -8.01
C ARG A 41 -4.51 3.38 -9.39
N LYS A 42 -3.68 3.66 -10.40
CA LYS A 42 -3.85 3.15 -11.78
C LYS A 42 -3.15 1.81 -12.03
N LYS A 43 -2.43 1.28 -11.05
CA LYS A 43 -1.68 0.02 -11.14
C LYS A 43 -2.40 -1.07 -10.33
N ALA A 44 -2.15 -2.33 -10.66
CA ALA A 44 -2.60 -3.42 -9.80
C ALA A 44 -1.71 -3.45 -8.54
N VAL A 45 -2.31 -3.34 -7.35
CA VAL A 45 -1.58 -3.35 -6.09
C VAL A 45 -2.05 -4.54 -5.24
N LEU A 46 -1.14 -5.46 -4.94
CA LEU A 46 -1.33 -6.46 -3.89
C LEU A 46 -0.73 -5.90 -2.61
N PHE A 47 -1.60 -5.61 -1.64
CA PHE A 47 -1.23 -4.99 -0.38
C PHE A 47 -1.47 -5.99 0.77
N VAL A 48 -0.39 -6.53 1.31
CA VAL A 48 -0.40 -7.40 2.48
C VAL A 48 -0.21 -6.53 3.71
N THR A 49 -1.10 -6.65 4.70
CA THR A 49 -0.99 -5.91 5.96
C THR A 49 -1.68 -6.65 7.09
N ASN A 50 -1.17 -6.46 8.30
CA ASN A 50 -1.81 -6.89 9.55
C ASN A 50 -2.64 -5.76 10.19
N GLN A 51 -2.83 -4.63 9.52
CA GLN A 51 -3.49 -3.43 10.06
C GLN A 51 -4.90 -3.26 9.44
N PRO A 52 -5.97 -3.62 10.17
CA PRO A 52 -7.33 -3.66 9.61
C PRO A 52 -7.87 -2.32 9.13
N GLN A 53 -7.34 -1.19 9.63
CA GLN A 53 -7.81 0.15 9.25
C GLN A 53 -7.69 0.46 7.75
N TYR A 54 -6.80 -0.25 7.04
CA TYR A 54 -6.61 -0.06 5.61
C TYR A 54 -7.52 -0.94 4.75
N LEU A 55 -8.00 -2.07 5.30
CA LEU A 55 -8.78 -3.07 4.55
C LEU A 55 -10.10 -2.49 4.02
N SER A 56 -10.75 -1.60 4.78
CA SER A 56 -11.99 -0.94 4.37
C SER A 56 -11.85 -0.05 3.12
N LYS A 57 -10.60 0.26 2.72
CA LYS A 57 -10.27 1.08 1.55
C LYS A 57 -9.74 0.25 0.38
N CYS A 58 -9.71 -1.07 0.49
CA CYS A 58 -9.28 -1.97 -0.57
C CYS A 58 -10.47 -2.45 -1.41
N ASP A 59 -10.26 -2.62 -2.72
CA ASP A 59 -11.32 -3.10 -3.63
C ASP A 59 -11.70 -4.56 -3.36
N ARG A 60 -10.74 -5.37 -2.92
CA ARG A 60 -10.91 -6.79 -2.59
C ARG A 60 -10.06 -7.13 -1.37
N ILE A 61 -10.61 -7.96 -0.50
CA ILE A 61 -9.93 -8.49 0.68
C ILE A 61 -9.93 -10.00 0.56
N ILE A 62 -8.75 -10.61 0.74
CA ILE A 62 -8.58 -12.05 0.84
C ILE A 62 -7.98 -12.31 2.22
N TYR A 63 -8.59 -13.22 2.96
CA TYR A 63 -8.09 -13.69 4.24
C TYR A 63 -7.60 -15.12 4.07
N VAL A 64 -6.38 -15.39 4.54
CA VAL A 64 -5.71 -16.70 4.50
C VAL A 64 -5.29 -17.06 5.91
#